data_AF-B1K9R6-F1
#
_entry.id   AF-B1K9R6-F1
#
_cell.length_a   1.000
_cell.length_b   1.000
_cell.length_c   1.000
_cell.angle_alpha   90.00
_cell.angle_beta   90.00
_cell.angle_gamma   90.00
#
_symmetry.space_group_name_H-M   'P 1'
#
loop_
_entity.id
_entity.type
_entity.pdbx_description
1 polymer ?
#
loop_
_entity_poly.entity_id
_entity_poly.type
_entity_poly.pdbx_seq_one_letter_code
_entity_poly.pdbx_strand_id
1 'polypeptide(L)' 'MTIEQSKVQLIALIDNVDLKVIALTGAWGTGKTHLWNEIRKESQDPIVEGARYVSLFGLKDINQ' A
#
# COMPACT_ATOMS: atom_id res chain seq x y z
N MET A 1 -10.91 14.66 -2.30
CA MET A 1 -9.58 14.03 -2.24
C MET A 1 -9.29 13.44 -3.60
N THR A 2 -8.28 13.94 -4.31
CA THR A 2 -7.87 13.39 -5.61
C THR A 2 -6.92 12.20 -5.40
N ILE A 3 -6.73 11.38 -6.43
CA ILE A 3 -5.77 10.26 -6.37
C ILE A 3 -4.34 10.75 -6.13
N GLU A 4 -3.97 11.89 -6.73
CA GLU A 4 -2.66 12.53 -6.55
C GLU A 4 -2.44 13.00 -5.10
N GLN A 5 -3.45 13.63 -4.49
CA GLN A 5 -3.39 14.04 -3.09
C GLN A 5 -3.22 12.84 -2.16
N SER A 6 -3.97 11.77 -2.41
CA SER A 6 -3.85 10.52 -1.64
C SER A 6 -2.46 9.87 -1.81
N LYS A 7 -1.84 9.99 -2.99
CA LYS A 7 -0.48 9.49 -3.25
C LYS A 7 0.55 10.21 -2.40
N VAL A 8 0.54 11.54 -2.41
CA VAL A 8 1.46 12.36 -1.61
C VAL A 8 1.30 12.05 -0.12
N GLN A 9 0.06 11.95 0.36
CA GLN A 9 -0.21 11.61 1.76
C GLN A 9 0.27 10.21 2.12
N LEU A 10 0.05 9.22 1.25
CA LEU A 10 0.48 7.85 1.51
C LEU A 10 2.01 7.73 1.55
N ILE A 11 2.73 8.43 0.67
CA ILE A 11 4.21 8.49 0.71
C ILE A 11 4.68 9.06 2.07
N ALA A 12 4.10 10.19 2.50
CA ALA A 12 4.45 10.79 3.79
C ALA A 12 4.17 9.87 5.00
N LEU A 13 3.15 9.00 4.90
CA LEU A 13 2.87 8.00 5.93
C LEU A 13 3.87 6.83 5.90
N ILE A 14 4.30 6.40 4.72
CA ILE A 14 5.30 5.34 4.55
C ILE A 14 6.67 5.77 5.08
N ASP A 15 7.05 7.03 4.84
CA ASP A 15 8.33 7.60 5.30
C ASP A 15 8.37 7.81 6.83
N ASN A 16 7.23 7.67 7.52
CA ASN A 16 7.15 7.79 8.97
C ASN A 16 7.48 6.45 9.67
N VAL A 17 8.67 6.38 10.26
CA VAL A 17 9.20 5.20 10.97
C VAL A 17 8.37 4.74 12.17
N ASP A 18 7.54 5.62 12.76
CA ASP A 18 6.67 5.24 13.87
C ASP A 18 5.42 4.48 13.40
N LEU A 19 5.07 4.61 12.11
CA LEU A 19 3.91 3.95 11.51
C LEU A 19 4.29 2.59 10.93
N LYS A 20 4.01 1.54 11.70
CA LYS A 20 4.35 0.15 11.32
C LYS A 20 3.33 -0.51 10.38
N VAL A 21 2.08 -0.06 10.42
CA VAL A 21 0.97 -0.67 9.67
C VAL A 21 0.09 0.43 9.10
N ILE A 22 -0.18 0.35 7.80
CA ILE A 22 -1.06 1.29 7.08
C ILE A 22 -2.20 0.49 6.44
N ALA A 23 -3.44 0.92 6.67
CA ALA A 23 -4.62 0.32 6.08
C ALA A 23 -5.28 1.26 5.07
N LEU A 24 -5.39 0.83 3.81
CA LEU A 24 -6.11 1.55 2.76
C LEU A 24 -7.58 1.11 2.73
N THR A 25 -8.49 2.02 3.06
CA THR A 25 -9.93 1.74 3.08
C THR A 25 -10.67 2.53 1.99
N GLY A 26 -11.84 2.04 1.58
CA GLY A 26 -12.67 2.68 0.57
C GLY A 26 -13.48 1.69 -0.26
N ALA A 27 -14.47 2.17 -1.00
CA ALA A 27 -15.35 1.34 -1.83
C ALA A 27 -14.57 0.47 -2.84
N TRP A 28 -15.17 -0.62 -3.29
CA TRP A 28 -14.56 -1.45 -4.32
C TRP A 28 -14.40 -0.66 -5.63
N GLY A 29 -13.29 -0.87 -6.35
CA GLY A 29 -13.03 -0.19 -7.63
C GLY A 29 -12.44 1.21 -7.52
N THR A 30 -12.19 1.75 -6.31
CA THR A 30 -11.67 3.13 -6.14
C THR A 30 -10.16 3.30 -6.33
N GLY A 31 -9.46 2.30 -6.86
CA GLY A 31 -8.04 2.43 -7.21
C GLY A 31 -7.02 2.24 -6.07
N LYS A 32 -7.39 1.69 -4.91
CA LYS A 32 -6.45 1.42 -3.79
C LYS A 32 -5.23 0.60 -4.22
N THR A 33 -5.46 -0.52 -4.91
CA THR A 33 -4.39 -1.38 -5.43
C THR A 33 -3.58 -0.68 -6.52
N HIS A 34 -4.24 0.14 -7.34
CA HIS A 34 -3.59 0.90 -8.39
C HIS A 34 -2.62 1.94 -7.80
N LEU A 35 -3.07 2.71 -6.80
CA LEU A 35 -2.27 3.68 -6.07
C LEU A 35 -1.00 3.06 -5.46
N TRP A 36 -1.14 1.92 -4.77
CA TRP A 36 0.00 1.21 -4.19
C TRP A 36 1.01 0.77 -5.26
N ASN A 37 0.52 0.26 -6.39
CA ASN A 37 1.38 -0.19 -7.49
C ASN A 37 2.15 0.97 -8.14
N GLU A 38 1.57 2.17 -8.23
CA GLU A 38 2.29 3.35 -8.72
C GLU A 38 3.41 3.77 -7.78
N ILE A 39 3.12 3.89 -6.48
CA ILE A 39 4.13 4.24 -5.47
C ILE A 39 5.28 3.24 -5.49
N ARG A 40 4.97 1.95 -5.54
CA ARG A 40 5.99 0.90 -5.59
C ARG A 40 6.87 0.96 -6.85
N LYS A 41 6.31 1.32 -8.00
CA LYS A 41 7.06 1.46 -9.26
C LYS A 41 7.97 2.68 -9.29
N GLU A 42 7.57 3.75 -8.60
CA GLU A 42 8.30 5.02 -8.58
C GLU A 42 9.27 5.14 -7.41
N SER A 43 9.12 4.30 -6.38
CA SER A 43 9.97 4.34 -5.19
C SER A 43 11.40 3.90 -5.50
N GLN A 44 12.37 4.61 -4.92
CA GLN A 44 13.78 4.23 -4.88
C GLN A 44 14.16 3.53 -3.57
N ASP A 45 13.23 3.43 -2.61
CA ASP A 45 13.44 2.66 -1.38
C ASP A 45 13.36 1.16 -1.70
N PRO A 46 14.44 0.38 -1.48
CA PRO A 46 14.45 -1.06 -1.73
C PRO A 46 13.37 -1.83 -0.96
N ILE A 47 12.94 -1.35 0.20
CA ILE A 47 11.87 -1.96 1.01
C ILE A 47 10.52 -1.80 0.31
N VAL A 48 10.22 -0.58 -0.15
CA VAL A 48 8.96 -0.26 -0.83
C VAL A 48 8.91 -0.91 -2.21
N GLU A 49 10.00 -0.81 -2.99
CA GLU A 49 10.15 -1.47 -4.30
C GLU A 49 10.03 -3.00 -4.16
N GLY A 50 10.66 -3.55 -3.12
CA GLY A 50 10.68 -4.97 -2.79
C GLY A 50 9.37 -5.52 -2.21
N ALA A 51 8.42 -4.66 -1.85
CA ALA A 51 7.20 -5.08 -1.18
C ALA A 51 6.42 -6.15 -1.96
N ARG A 52 5.88 -7.12 -1.23
CA ARG A 52 5.19 -8.29 -1.79
C ARG A 52 3.68 -8.16 -1.62
N TYR A 53 2.95 -8.55 -2.65
CA TYR A 53 1.50 -8.69 -2.60
C TYR A 53 1.17 -10.12 -2.18
N VAL A 54 0.38 -10.25 -1.10
CA VAL A 54 -0.15 -11.53 -0.63
C VAL A 54 -1.67 -11.40 -0.54
N SER A 55 -2.39 -12.34 -1.14
CA SER A 55 -3.83 -12.45 -0.95
C SER A 55 -4.10 -13.48 0.14
N LEU A 56 -4.84 -13.09 1.17
CA LEU A 56 -5.30 -14.00 2.23
C LEU A 56 -6.66 -14.64 1.90
N PHE A 57 -7.18 -14.42 0.69
CA PHE A 57 -8.47 -14.98 0.30
C PHE A 57 -8.38 -16.51 0.25
N GLY A 58 -9.26 -17.18 1.00
CA GLY A 58 -9.29 -18.63 1.11
C GLY A 58 -8.33 -19.24 2.13
N LEU A 59 -7.51 -18.43 2.81
CA LEU A 59 -6.68 -18.88 3.92
C LEU A 59 -7.47 -18.82 5.24
N LYS A 60 -7.41 -19.91 6.01
CA LYS A 60 -8.03 -19.99 7.34
C LYS A 60 -7.09 -19.50 8.44
N ASP A 61 -5.78 -19.64 8.22
CA ASP A 61 -4.71 -19.24 9.15
C ASP A 61 -3.45 -18.85 8.36
N ILE A 62 -2.58 -18.01 8.93
CA ILE A 62 -1.36 -17.51 8.29
C ILE A 62 -0.20 -18.52 8.31
N ASN A 63 -0.31 -19.60 9.11
CA ASN A 63 0.71 -20.65 9.23
C ASN A 63 0.41 -21.90 8.39
N GLN A 64 -0.63 -21.88 7.55
CA GLN A 64 -1.01 -23.02 6.70
C GLN A 64 -0.40 -22.98 5.30
#